data_AF-A0A9X2HKM5-F1
#
_entry.id   AF-A0A9X2HKM5-F1
#
_cell.length_a   1.000
_cell.length_b   1.000
_cell.length_c   1.000
_cell.angle_alpha   90.00
_cell.angle_beta   90.00
_cell.angle_gamma   90.00
#
_symmetry.space_group_name_H-M   'P 1'
#
loop_
_entity.id
_entity.type
_entity.pdbx_description
1 polymer ?
#
loop_
_entity_poly.entity_id
_entity_poly.type
_entity_poly.pdbx_seq_one_letter_code
_entity_poly.pdbx_strand_id
1 'polypeptide(L)'
;MKRVATSLILILAGGCEPARVPPGNLSVEGLPVTGSLAFAQRAGFTRCLDFNSYLRCRRDGIYLAGEGPYQGAIDARGADGGGGFDQLTLWHERDQRAVVAVARKLAVSGWRLCRTQIDDRGDQNIWRKAGSKVRVSIDVSYWGKRRLRVLPELGQATGKCL
;
A
#
# COMPACT_ATOMS: atom_id res chain seq x y z
N MET A 1 62.68 9.91 30.03
CA MET A 1 61.97 9.45 28.82
C MET A 1 60.55 9.04 29.23
N LYS A 2 59.53 9.87 28.97
CA LYS A 2 58.13 9.59 29.35
C LYS A 2 57.38 9.10 28.11
N ARG A 3 56.88 7.85 28.15
CA ARG A 3 56.05 7.27 27.09
C ARG A 3 54.61 7.75 27.29
N VAL A 4 54.09 8.51 26.34
CA VAL A 4 52.67 8.88 26.28
C VAL A 4 51.96 7.78 25.51
N ALA A 5 51.09 7.03 26.18
CA ALA A 5 50.25 6.01 25.58
C ALA A 5 48.96 6.67 25.08
N THR A 6 48.89 6.94 23.78
CA THR A 6 47.69 7.47 23.12
C THR A 6 46.70 6.33 22.92
N SER A 7 45.63 6.31 23.73
CA SER A 7 44.53 5.35 23.56
C SER A 7 43.60 5.82 22.45
N LEU A 8 43.50 5.03 21.38
CA LEU A 8 42.56 5.24 20.27
C LEU A 8 41.18 4.72 20.71
N ILE A 9 40.23 5.61 20.97
CA ILE A 9 38.83 5.24 21.23
C ILE A 9 38.12 5.16 19.88
N LEU A 10 37.78 3.94 19.44
CA LEU A 10 36.91 3.70 18.30
C LEU A 10 35.44 3.91 18.73
N ILE A 11 34.81 4.98 18.25
CA ILE A 11 33.38 5.21 18.42
C ILE A 11 32.64 4.37 17.37
N LEU A 12 32.04 3.27 17.81
CA LEU A 12 31.07 2.50 17.02
C LEU A 12 29.75 3.29 17.00
N ALA A 13 29.57 4.14 15.99
CA ALA A 13 28.28 4.72 15.67
C ALA A 13 27.37 3.63 15.10
N GLY A 14 26.69 2.89 15.98
CA GLY A 14 25.54 2.08 15.60
C GLY A 14 24.47 3.03 15.06
N GLY A 15 24.25 3.02 13.75
CA GLY A 15 23.19 3.80 13.12
C GLY A 15 21.84 3.27 13.57
N CYS A 16 21.28 3.83 14.64
CA CYS A 16 19.84 3.79 14.87
C CYS A 16 19.20 4.60 13.74
N GLU A 17 18.76 3.91 12.69
CA GLU A 17 17.92 4.52 11.67
C GLU A 17 16.68 5.08 12.38
N PRO A 18 16.40 6.39 12.30
CA PRO A 18 15.31 6.98 13.06
C PRO A 18 14.00 6.31 12.66
N ALA A 19 13.25 5.84 13.68
CA ALA A 19 11.96 5.21 13.48
C ALA A 19 11.07 6.12 12.64
N ARG A 20 10.60 5.61 11.49
CA ARG A 20 9.76 6.37 10.56
C ARG A 20 8.47 6.78 11.26
N VAL A 21 8.10 8.04 11.15
CA VAL A 21 6.79 8.51 11.65
C VAL A 21 5.67 7.99 10.73
N PRO A 22 4.58 7.41 11.28
CA PRO A 22 3.42 7.02 10.49
C PRO A 22 2.86 8.17 9.65
N PRO A 23 2.40 7.91 8.42
CA PRO A 23 1.67 8.92 7.66
C PRO A 23 0.33 9.27 8.35
N GLY A 24 -0.25 10.40 7.96
CA GLY A 24 -1.60 10.76 8.39
C GLY A 24 -2.64 9.70 8.02
N ASN A 25 -3.67 9.55 8.86
CA ASN A 25 -4.74 8.59 8.62
C ASN A 25 -5.63 9.03 7.45
N LEU A 26 -5.79 8.15 6.47
CA LEU A 26 -6.70 8.33 5.34
C LEU A 26 -7.54 7.07 5.19
N SER A 27 -8.84 7.24 4.98
CA SER A 27 -9.75 6.15 4.64
C SER A 27 -10.63 6.50 3.45
N VAL A 28 -11.10 5.45 2.77
CA VAL A 28 -12.09 5.50 1.69
C VAL A 28 -13.09 4.40 1.95
N GLU A 29 -14.38 4.74 1.96
CA GLU A 29 -15.46 3.78 2.26
C GLU A 29 -15.23 3.02 3.59
N GLY A 30 -14.64 3.69 4.59
CA GLY A 30 -14.30 3.09 5.89
C GLY A 30 -13.08 2.17 5.86
N LEU A 31 -12.44 1.97 4.71
CA LEU A 31 -11.22 1.18 4.57
C LEU A 31 -9.98 2.06 4.75
N PRO A 32 -9.01 1.65 5.58
CA PRO A 32 -7.78 2.39 5.80
C PRO A 32 -6.88 2.32 4.56
N VAL A 33 -6.41 3.46 4.06
CA VAL A 33 -5.50 3.57 2.90
C VAL A 33 -4.10 3.96 3.34
N THR A 34 -3.99 4.92 4.25
CA THR A 34 -2.73 5.29 4.91
C THR A 34 -2.97 5.48 6.41
N GLY A 35 -1.94 5.31 7.23
CA GLY A 35 -2.02 5.64 8.66
C GLY A 35 -1.11 4.79 9.54
N SER A 36 -1.42 4.78 10.83
CA SER A 36 -0.75 3.94 11.83
C SER A 36 -1.33 2.53 11.90
N LEU A 37 -0.53 1.57 12.39
CA LEU A 37 -1.02 0.20 12.62
C LEU A 37 -2.29 0.16 13.48
N ALA A 38 -2.34 0.95 14.56
CA ALA A 38 -3.50 1.04 15.44
C ALA A 38 -4.77 1.51 14.70
N PHE A 39 -4.64 2.42 13.72
CA PHE A 39 -5.76 2.85 12.89
C PHE A 39 -6.28 1.70 12.01
N ALA A 40 -5.39 0.92 11.40
CA ALA A 40 -5.78 -0.24 10.61
C ALA A 40 -6.43 -1.35 11.45
N GLN A 41 -5.91 -1.60 12.65
CA GLN A 41 -6.47 -2.59 13.58
C GLN A 41 -7.89 -2.23 14.01
N ARG A 42 -8.18 -0.95 14.29
CA ARG A 42 -9.54 -0.47 14.56
C ARG A 42 -10.48 -0.66 13.37
N ALA A 43 -9.94 -0.64 12.16
CA ALA A 43 -10.68 -0.96 10.94
C ALA A 43 -10.76 -2.48 10.63
N GLY A 44 -10.34 -3.34 11.57
CA GLY A 44 -10.48 -4.80 11.49
C GLY A 44 -9.31 -5.53 10.85
N PHE A 45 -8.19 -4.87 10.56
CA PHE A 45 -6.96 -5.53 10.06
C PHE A 45 -6.15 -6.05 11.25
N THR A 46 -6.60 -7.17 11.83
CA THR A 46 -6.04 -7.70 13.09
C THR A 46 -5.21 -8.97 12.89
N ARG A 47 -5.34 -9.67 11.76
CA ARG A 47 -4.56 -10.88 11.46
C ARG A 47 -3.20 -10.49 10.89
N CYS A 48 -2.23 -10.25 11.77
CA CYS A 48 -0.90 -9.77 11.40
C CYS A 48 0.13 -10.90 11.25
N LEU A 49 0.96 -10.80 10.23
CA LEU A 49 2.08 -11.69 9.92
C LEU A 49 3.35 -10.85 9.84
N ASP A 50 4.41 -11.30 10.50
CA ASP A 50 5.70 -10.63 10.50
C ASP A 50 6.58 -11.09 9.32
N PHE A 51 7.10 -10.13 8.57
CA PHE A 51 8.02 -10.33 7.44
C PHE A 51 9.39 -9.66 7.68
N ASN A 52 9.77 -9.47 8.95
CA ASN A 52 10.97 -8.81 9.47
C ASN A 52 11.04 -7.29 9.20
N SER A 53 10.72 -6.86 7.98
CA SER A 53 10.81 -5.47 7.54
C SER A 53 9.46 -4.74 7.54
N TYR A 54 8.37 -5.50 7.67
CA TYR A 54 7.00 -4.98 7.78
C TYR A 54 6.10 -6.01 8.46
N LEU A 55 5.04 -5.52 9.10
CA LEU A 55 3.90 -6.31 9.55
C LEU A 55 2.78 -6.24 8.52
N ARG A 56 2.40 -7.39 7.95
CA ARG A 56 1.23 -7.49 7.07
C ARG A 56 0.01 -7.86 7.90
N CYS A 57 -0.91 -6.93 8.07
CA CYS A 57 -2.18 -7.18 8.74
C CYS A 57 -3.30 -7.36 7.72
N ARG A 58 -4.14 -8.39 7.92
CA ARG A 58 -5.19 -8.79 6.98
C ARG A 58 -6.59 -8.67 7.56
N ARG A 59 -7.54 -8.48 6.66
CA ARG A 59 -8.98 -8.52 6.89
C ARG A 59 -9.68 -9.16 5.69
N ASP A 60 -10.67 -10.00 5.94
CA ASP A 60 -11.50 -10.61 4.90
C ASP A 60 -12.87 -9.92 4.80
N GLY A 61 -13.65 -10.26 3.78
CA GLY A 61 -15.02 -9.75 3.62
C GLY A 61 -15.08 -8.27 3.24
N ILE A 62 -14.03 -7.75 2.60
CA ILE A 62 -13.96 -6.34 2.22
C ILE A 62 -14.74 -6.08 0.93
N TYR A 63 -15.53 -5.01 0.92
CA TYR A 63 -16.18 -4.49 -0.27
C TYR A 63 -15.59 -3.13 -0.63
N LEU A 64 -15.43 -2.87 -1.92
CA LEU A 64 -14.99 -1.57 -2.45
C LEU A 64 -15.83 -1.23 -3.67
N ALA A 65 -16.42 -0.03 -3.70
CA ALA A 65 -17.36 0.40 -4.74
C ALA A 65 -18.53 -0.58 -4.93
N GLY A 66 -18.96 -1.24 -3.84
CA GLY A 66 -20.02 -2.26 -3.84
C GLY A 66 -19.60 -3.65 -4.37
N GLU A 67 -18.34 -3.84 -4.77
CA GLU A 67 -17.83 -5.12 -5.28
C GLU A 67 -17.05 -5.86 -4.19
N GLY A 68 -17.14 -7.18 -4.18
CA GLY A 68 -16.51 -8.04 -3.17
C GLY A 68 -17.26 -9.38 -3.00
N PRO A 69 -16.94 -10.17 -1.97
CA PRO A 69 -15.96 -9.90 -0.93
C PRO A 69 -14.51 -10.13 -1.37
N TYR A 70 -13.60 -9.26 -0.95
CA TYR A 70 -12.16 -9.40 -1.14
C TYR A 70 -11.46 -9.76 0.16
N GLN A 71 -10.27 -10.34 0.04
CA GLN A 71 -9.25 -10.24 1.07
C GLN A 71 -8.54 -8.90 0.93
N GLY A 72 -8.16 -8.30 2.06
CA GLY A 72 -7.32 -7.12 2.09
C GLY A 72 -6.14 -7.26 3.02
N ALA A 73 -5.09 -6.51 2.70
CA ALA A 73 -3.91 -6.32 3.54
C ALA A 73 -3.47 -4.87 3.55
N ILE A 74 -2.89 -4.48 4.68
CA ILE A 74 -2.00 -3.35 4.82
C ILE A 74 -0.63 -3.87 5.24
N ASP A 75 0.42 -3.19 4.81
CA ASP A 75 1.80 -3.51 5.15
C ASP A 75 2.39 -2.35 5.97
N ALA A 76 2.40 -2.50 7.29
CA ALA A 76 2.94 -1.51 8.20
C ALA A 76 4.47 -1.68 8.30
N ARG A 77 5.23 -0.61 8.02
CA ARG A 77 6.69 -0.65 7.94
C ARG A 77 7.35 -0.75 9.31
N GLY A 78 8.49 -1.43 9.37
CA GLY A 78 9.19 -1.75 10.62
C GLY A 78 8.72 -3.08 11.20
N ALA A 79 9.61 -3.73 11.97
CA ALA A 79 9.32 -5.03 12.59
C ALA A 79 8.11 -4.98 13.55
N ASP A 80 7.86 -3.82 14.16
CA ASP A 80 6.73 -3.54 15.04
C ASP A 80 5.55 -2.82 14.33
N GLY A 81 5.70 -2.53 13.04
CA GLY A 81 4.73 -1.73 12.28
C GLY A 81 4.67 -0.25 12.67
N GLY A 82 5.62 0.24 13.47
CA GLY A 82 5.66 1.62 13.98
C GLY A 82 5.79 2.68 12.89
N GLY A 83 6.26 2.29 11.69
CA GLY A 83 6.35 3.16 10.52
C GLY A 83 5.04 3.42 9.79
N GLY A 84 3.95 2.75 10.18
CA GLY A 84 2.65 2.86 9.52
C GLY A 84 2.65 2.30 8.09
N PHE A 85 1.57 2.53 7.36
CA PHE A 85 1.33 2.00 6.02
C PHE A 85 0.87 3.10 5.06
N ASP A 86 1.12 2.89 3.77
CA ASP A 86 0.90 3.86 2.68
C ASP A 86 -0.01 3.34 1.56
N GLN A 87 -0.57 2.15 1.71
CA GLN A 87 -1.52 1.58 0.75
C GLN A 87 -2.43 0.52 1.39
N LEU A 88 -3.59 0.33 0.76
CA LEU A 88 -4.45 -0.83 0.92
C LEU A 88 -4.31 -1.74 -0.29
N THR A 89 -4.07 -3.04 -0.08
CA THR A 89 -4.07 -4.04 -1.15
C THR A 89 -5.27 -4.95 -1.00
N LEU A 90 -6.04 -5.16 -2.07
CA LEU A 90 -7.17 -6.07 -2.16
C LEU A 90 -6.92 -7.13 -3.23
N TRP A 91 -7.40 -8.34 -2.99
CA TRP A 91 -7.41 -9.43 -3.97
C TRP A 91 -8.55 -10.40 -3.68
N HIS A 92 -8.91 -11.19 -4.69
CA HIS A 92 -9.78 -12.33 -4.51
C HIS A 92 -8.94 -13.62 -4.51
N GLU A 93 -9.31 -14.60 -3.68
CA GLU A 93 -8.49 -15.80 -3.50
C GLU A 93 -8.42 -16.69 -4.74
N ARG A 94 -9.55 -16.82 -5.44
CA ARG A 94 -9.74 -17.85 -6.47
C ARG A 94 -10.08 -17.29 -7.85
N ASP A 95 -10.39 -16.01 -7.93
CA ASP A 95 -10.85 -15.37 -9.17
C ASP A 95 -10.07 -14.08 -9.40
N GLN A 96 -9.08 -14.15 -10.28
CA GLN A 96 -8.26 -13.00 -10.64
C GLN A 96 -9.04 -11.93 -11.42
N ARG A 97 -10.22 -12.25 -11.95
CA ARG A 97 -11.07 -11.29 -12.68
C ARG A 97 -11.97 -10.50 -11.75
N ALA A 98 -12.20 -10.93 -10.51
CA ALA A 98 -13.07 -10.24 -9.57
C ALA A 98 -12.69 -8.76 -9.39
N VAL A 99 -11.40 -8.44 -9.26
CA VAL A 99 -10.93 -7.05 -9.11
C VAL A 99 -11.18 -6.17 -10.34
N VAL A 100 -11.46 -6.77 -11.51
CA VAL A 100 -11.84 -6.03 -12.74
C VAL A 100 -13.28 -5.50 -12.64
N ALA A 101 -14.14 -6.10 -11.82
CA ALA A 101 -15.48 -5.55 -11.57
C ALA A 101 -15.40 -4.13 -10.97
N VAL A 102 -14.43 -3.89 -10.08
CA VAL A 102 -14.16 -2.55 -9.54
C VAL A 102 -13.80 -1.57 -10.64
N ALA A 103 -12.99 -1.98 -11.63
CA ALA A 103 -12.61 -1.12 -12.75
C ALA A 103 -13.83 -0.59 -13.53
N ARG A 104 -14.86 -1.43 -13.74
CA ARG A 104 -16.12 -1.03 -14.39
C ARG A 104 -16.88 -0.01 -13.54
N LYS A 105 -16.96 -0.22 -12.23
CA LYS A 105 -17.60 0.73 -11.30
C LYS A 105 -16.87 2.07 -11.27
N LEU A 106 -15.55 2.06 -11.26
CA LEU A 106 -14.73 3.27 -11.31
C LEU A 106 -15.02 4.06 -12.61
N ALA A 107 -15.01 3.40 -13.77
CA ALA A 107 -15.31 4.03 -15.05
C ALA A 107 -16.68 4.72 -15.05
N VAL A 108 -17.73 4.02 -14.64
CA VAL A 108 -19.10 4.58 -14.55
C VAL A 108 -19.19 5.71 -13.52
N SER A 109 -18.35 5.69 -12.48
CA SER A 109 -18.32 6.72 -11.43
C SER A 109 -17.44 7.93 -11.77
N GLY A 110 -17.05 8.09 -13.04
CA GLY A 110 -16.28 9.23 -13.54
C GLY A 110 -14.79 9.18 -13.22
N TRP A 111 -14.25 8.00 -12.91
CA TRP A 111 -12.81 7.81 -12.83
C TRP A 111 -12.22 7.63 -14.23
N ARG A 112 -11.08 8.27 -14.47
CA ARG A 112 -10.30 8.16 -15.71
C ARG A 112 -9.21 7.12 -15.56
N LEU A 113 -9.06 6.29 -16.58
CA LEU A 113 -7.99 5.30 -16.66
C LEU A 113 -6.72 5.96 -17.20
N CYS A 114 -5.61 5.77 -16.51
CA CYS A 114 -4.27 6.12 -16.93
C CYS A 114 -3.40 4.85 -16.97
N ARG A 115 -2.48 4.77 -17.93
CA ARG A 115 -1.59 3.62 -18.09
C ARG A 115 -0.14 4.04 -18.05
N THR A 116 0.67 3.27 -17.33
CA THR A 116 2.11 3.51 -17.15
C THR A 116 2.92 3.26 -18.42
N GLN A 117 2.49 2.33 -19.28
CA GLN A 117 3.01 2.03 -20.61
C GLN A 117 1.86 1.64 -21.56
N ILE A 118 2.18 1.20 -22.78
CA ILE A 118 1.21 0.88 -23.85
C ILE A 118 1.08 -0.65 -24.07
N ASP A 119 1.99 -1.46 -23.54
CA ASP A 119 2.14 -2.89 -23.90
C ASP A 119 1.75 -3.87 -22.78
N ASP A 120 1.43 -5.10 -23.19
CA ASP A 120 0.89 -6.21 -22.39
C ASP A 120 1.81 -6.77 -21.29
N ARG A 121 2.97 -6.13 -21.06
CA ARG A 121 4.02 -6.61 -20.16
C ARG A 121 4.27 -5.61 -19.04
N GLY A 122 3.59 -5.82 -17.91
CA GLY A 122 3.89 -5.14 -16.65
C GLY A 122 3.00 -3.94 -16.33
N ASP A 123 1.99 -3.65 -17.15
CA ASP A 123 1.17 -2.47 -16.94
C ASP A 123 0.24 -2.57 -15.72
N GLN A 124 0.06 -1.42 -15.09
CA GLN A 124 -0.97 -1.21 -14.09
C GLN A 124 -2.02 -0.27 -14.70
N ASN A 125 -3.29 -0.65 -14.58
CA ASN A 125 -4.39 0.26 -14.85
C ASN A 125 -4.53 1.18 -13.63
N ILE A 126 -4.17 2.46 -13.79
CA ILE A 126 -4.26 3.46 -12.73
C ILE A 126 -5.52 4.29 -12.95
N TRP A 127 -6.50 4.18 -12.07
CA TRP A 127 -7.73 4.96 -12.08
C TRP A 127 -7.57 6.20 -11.20
N ARG A 128 -7.90 7.36 -11.76
CA ARG A 128 -7.86 8.66 -11.06
C ARG A 128 -9.19 9.38 -11.20
N LYS A 129 -9.53 10.21 -10.22
CA LYS A 129 -10.70 11.10 -10.28
C LYS A 129 -10.31 12.47 -9.75
N ALA A 130 -10.67 13.52 -10.48
CA ALA A 130 -10.39 14.89 -10.04
C ALA A 130 -10.98 15.13 -8.65
N GLY A 131 -10.19 15.73 -7.75
CA GLY A 131 -10.57 15.96 -6.35
C GLY A 131 -10.54 14.72 -5.44
N SER A 132 -10.24 13.52 -5.96
CA SER A 132 -10.07 12.33 -5.12
C SER A 132 -8.77 12.43 -4.31
N LYS A 133 -8.84 11.99 -3.05
CA LYS A 133 -7.66 11.85 -2.17
C LYS A 133 -6.86 10.57 -2.45
N VAL A 134 -7.40 9.68 -3.28
CA VAL A 134 -6.78 8.40 -3.62
C VAL A 134 -6.79 8.14 -5.12
N ARG A 135 -5.90 7.24 -5.53
CA ARG A 135 -5.89 6.58 -6.83
C ARG A 135 -6.01 5.08 -6.64
N VAL A 136 -6.56 4.39 -7.64
CA VAL A 136 -6.69 2.93 -7.63
C VAL A 136 -5.80 2.34 -8.70
N SER A 137 -4.94 1.38 -8.36
CA SER A 137 -4.08 0.66 -9.30
C SER A 137 -4.51 -0.80 -9.38
N ILE A 138 -4.73 -1.33 -10.58
CA ILE A 138 -5.11 -2.71 -10.81
C ILE A 138 -4.06 -3.37 -11.70
N ASP A 139 -3.48 -4.48 -11.22
CA ASP A 139 -2.49 -5.27 -11.99
C ASP A 139 -3.14 -5.74 -13.32
N VAL A 140 -2.50 -5.52 -14.48
CA VAL A 140 -3.04 -5.98 -15.79
C VAL A 140 -2.61 -7.41 -16.10
N SER A 141 -1.39 -7.79 -15.73
CA SER A 141 -0.85 -9.14 -15.99
C SER A 141 -1.71 -10.24 -15.34
N TYR A 142 -1.89 -11.35 -16.07
CA TYR A 142 -2.58 -12.56 -15.60
C TYR A 142 -1.62 -13.61 -15.03
N TRP A 143 -0.30 -13.39 -15.17
CA TRP A 143 0.75 -14.33 -14.75
C TRP A 143 0.98 -14.38 -13.24
N GLY A 144 0.28 -13.54 -12.47
CA GLY A 144 0.30 -13.54 -11.00
C GLY A 144 -1.07 -13.21 -10.43
N LYS A 145 -1.27 -13.41 -9.12
CA LYS A 145 -2.53 -13.07 -8.44
C LYS A 145 -2.84 -11.58 -8.66
N ARG A 146 -3.86 -11.30 -9.47
CA ARG A 146 -4.24 -9.92 -9.80
C ARG A 146 -4.71 -9.19 -8.54
N ARG A 147 -4.05 -8.08 -8.22
CA ARG A 147 -4.36 -7.25 -7.05
C ARG A 147 -4.90 -5.90 -7.49
N LEU A 148 -5.72 -5.35 -6.63
CA LEU A 148 -6.10 -3.95 -6.62
C LEU A 148 -5.37 -3.27 -5.45
N ARG A 149 -4.82 -2.09 -5.69
CA ARG A 149 -4.22 -1.23 -4.67
C ARG A 149 -4.96 0.09 -4.62
N VAL A 150 -5.31 0.54 -3.42
CA VAL A 150 -5.75 1.92 -3.18
C VAL A 150 -4.58 2.65 -2.56
N LEU A 151 -4.16 3.75 -3.19
CA LEU A 151 -3.00 4.53 -2.79
C LEU A 151 -3.42 6.00 -2.59
N PRO A 152 -2.76 6.76 -1.71
CA PRO A 152 -2.96 8.20 -1.64
C PRO A 152 -2.63 8.86 -2.99
N GLU A 153 -3.41 9.86 -3.38
CA GLU A 153 -3.12 10.70 -4.54
C GLU A 153 -2.16 11.81 -4.10
N LEU A 154 -0.89 11.64 -4.46
CA LEU A 154 0.21 12.54 -4.11
C LEU A 154 0.80 13.26 -5.34
N GLY A 155 0.07 13.32 -6.45
CA GLY A 155 0.55 13.95 -7.69
C GLY A 155 1.64 13.16 -8.42
N GLN A 156 1.78 11.86 -8.11
CA GLN A 156 2.76 10.98 -8.75
C GLN A 156 2.43 10.79 -10.24
N ALA A 157 3.44 10.66 -11.09
CA ALA A 157 3.22 10.41 -12.51
C ALA A 157 2.47 9.09 -12.73
N THR A 158 1.35 9.14 -13.46
CA THR A 158 0.45 7.98 -13.70
C THR A 158 0.40 7.54 -15.17
N GLY A 159 1.36 8.01 -15.98
CA GLY A 159 1.37 7.82 -17.43
C GLY A 159 0.19 8.50 -18.14
N LYS A 160 -0.09 8.13 -19.40
CA LYS A 160 -1.12 8.79 -20.22
C LYS A 160 -2.51 8.37 -19.78
N CYS A 161 -3.40 9.35 -19.55
CA CYS A 161 -4.80 9.12 -19.25
C CYS A 161 -5.64 9.07 -20.53
N LEU A 162 -6.51 8.07 -20.60
CA LEU A 162 -7.50 7.86 -21.65
C LEU A 162 -8.77 8.69 -21.38
#